data_AF-A0A2H6NMW4-F1
#
_entry.id   AF-A0A2H6NMW4-F1
#
_cell.length_a   1.000
_cell.length_b   1.000
_cell.length_c   1.000
_cell.angle_alpha   90.00
_cell.angle_beta   90.00
_cell.angle_gamma   90.00
#
_symmetry.space_group_name_H-M   'P 1'
#
loop_
_entity.id
_entity.type
_entity.pdbx_description
1 polymer ?
#
loop_
_entity_poly.entity_id
_entity_poly.type
_entity_poly.pdbx_seq_one_letter_code
_entity_poly.pdbx_strand_id
1 'polypeptide(L)'
;NNVKAHFHNFPNGVTDFIKSECLNNIGDSSPLIRATVGILITTIASKGELQNWPELLPKLCSLLDSEDYNTCEGAFGALQKICEDSAEILDSDALDRPLNIMIPKFLQFFKHSSPKIRSHAVACVNQFIISRTQALMLHIDGFIENLFALAGDEESEVRKNVCRALVMLLEVRMDRLLPHMISIVEYMLQRTQDQDENVALEACEFWLTLAEQPICKDVLYRHLTKLIPVL
;
A
#
# COMPACT_ATOMS: atom_id res chain seq x y z
N ASN A 1 -1.01 25.03 -1.15
CA ASN A 1 0.10 26.02 -1.10
C ASN A 1 0.21 26.76 0.23
N ASN A 2 -0.85 27.36 0.78
CA ASN A 2 -0.76 28.11 2.05
C ASN A 2 -0.32 27.27 3.25
N VAL A 3 -0.91 26.08 3.47
CA VAL A 3 -0.46 25.12 4.50
C VAL A 3 1.03 24.84 4.33
N LYS A 4 1.47 24.47 3.12
CA LYS A 4 2.88 24.13 2.85
C LYS A 4 3.87 25.25 3.22
N ALA A 5 3.50 26.51 3.04
CA ALA A 5 4.38 27.66 3.24
C ALA A 5 4.27 28.31 4.63
N HIS A 6 3.10 28.23 5.28
CA HIS A 6 2.79 29.07 6.44
C HIS A 6 2.13 28.31 7.60
N PHE A 7 2.15 26.97 7.60
CA PHE A 7 1.46 26.17 8.61
C PHE A 7 1.79 26.57 10.05
N HIS A 8 3.08 26.76 10.38
CA HIS A 8 3.51 27.12 11.73
C HIS A 8 3.05 28.52 12.19
N ASN A 9 2.56 29.35 11.26
CA ASN A 9 2.02 30.68 11.56
C ASN A 9 0.50 30.68 11.75
N PHE A 10 -0.17 29.54 11.55
CA PHE A 10 -1.61 29.46 11.65
C PHE A 10 -2.05 29.46 13.13
N PRO A 11 -3.05 30.26 13.51
CA PRO A 11 -3.69 30.12 14.81
C PRO A 11 -4.33 28.74 14.94
N ASN A 12 -4.25 28.12 16.13
CA ASN A 12 -4.79 26.78 16.37
C ASN A 12 -6.26 26.63 15.94
N GLY A 13 -7.11 27.62 16.24
CA GLY A 13 -8.52 27.57 15.82
C GLY A 13 -8.73 27.52 14.30
N VAL A 14 -7.83 28.12 13.51
CA VAL A 14 -7.87 28.02 12.04
C VAL A 14 -7.41 26.63 11.59
N THR A 15 -6.35 26.11 12.20
CA THR A 15 -5.86 24.76 11.93
C THR A 15 -6.91 23.71 12.23
N ASP A 16 -7.56 23.78 13.40
CA ASP A 16 -8.60 22.83 13.82
C ASP A 16 -9.83 22.91 12.92
N PHE A 17 -10.22 24.11 12.50
CA PHE A 17 -11.28 24.28 11.52
C PHE A 17 -10.95 23.60 10.18
N ILE A 18 -9.74 23.83 9.64
CA ILE A 18 -9.32 23.20 8.38
C ILE A 18 -9.27 21.68 8.52
N LYS A 19 -8.71 21.17 9.63
CA LYS A 19 -8.64 19.73 9.94
C LYS A 19 -10.04 19.10 9.92
N SER A 20 -11.00 19.72 10.63
CA SER A 20 -12.39 19.27 10.69
C SER A 20 -13.06 19.28 9.32
N GLU A 21 -12.98 20.39 8.58
CA GLU A 21 -13.59 20.51 7.26
C GLU A 21 -13.00 19.52 6.25
N CYS A 22 -11.69 19.26 6.30
CA CYS A 22 -11.09 18.25 5.43
C CYS A 22 -11.64 16.85 5.73
N LEU A 23 -11.75 16.46 7.00
CA LEU A 23 -12.25 15.14 7.37
C LEU A 23 -13.73 14.96 7.04
N ASN A 24 -14.54 16.02 7.15
CA ASN A 24 -15.97 15.98 6.82
C ASN A 24 -16.23 15.88 5.31
N ASN A 25 -15.32 16.41 4.48
CA ASN A 25 -15.49 16.49 3.02
C ASN A 25 -14.57 15.52 2.26
N ILE A 26 -13.98 14.53 2.94
CA ILE A 26 -13.09 13.55 2.31
C ILE A 26 -13.78 12.67 1.26
N GLY A 27 -15.09 12.49 1.40
CA GLY A 27 -15.96 11.74 0.49
C GLY A 27 -16.77 12.60 -0.48
N ASP A 28 -16.35 13.83 -0.78
CA ASP A 28 -17.07 14.72 -1.71
C ASP A 28 -17.38 14.02 -3.05
N SER A 29 -18.53 14.29 -3.66
CA SER A 29 -18.91 13.66 -4.93
C SER A 29 -17.95 14.00 -6.10
N SER A 30 -17.31 15.17 -6.07
CA SER A 30 -16.36 15.63 -7.07
C SER A 30 -14.98 15.01 -6.85
N PRO A 31 -14.44 14.23 -7.81
CA PRO A 31 -13.10 13.64 -7.70
C PRO A 31 -12.01 14.69 -7.50
N LEU A 32 -12.16 15.88 -8.09
CA LEU A 32 -11.20 16.98 -7.94
C LEU A 32 -11.21 17.53 -6.50
N ILE A 33 -12.38 17.65 -5.88
CA ILE A 33 -12.50 18.11 -4.50
C ILE A 33 -11.92 17.06 -3.56
N ARG A 34 -12.26 15.77 -3.73
CA ARG A 34 -11.66 14.68 -2.93
C ARG A 34 -10.15 14.66 -3.03
N ALA A 35 -9.59 14.73 -4.23
CA ALA A 35 -8.15 14.77 -4.44
C ALA A 35 -7.51 15.98 -3.71
N THR A 36 -8.16 17.14 -3.80
CA THR A 36 -7.68 18.36 -3.13
C THR A 36 -7.73 18.24 -1.60
N VAL A 37 -8.82 17.69 -1.06
CA VAL A 37 -8.98 17.42 0.38
C VAL A 37 -7.94 16.41 0.86
N GLY A 38 -7.73 15.31 0.12
CA GLY A 38 -6.70 14.32 0.42
C GLY A 38 -5.30 14.94 0.47
N ILE A 39 -4.96 15.80 -0.51
CA ILE A 39 -3.70 16.55 -0.53
C ILE A 39 -3.59 17.49 0.68
N LEU A 40 -4.68 18.16 1.07
CA LEU A 40 -4.66 19.02 2.26
C LEU A 40 -4.39 18.22 3.52
N ILE A 41 -5.07 17.10 3.72
CA ILE A 41 -4.87 16.20 4.87
C ILE A 41 -3.42 15.75 4.94
N THR A 42 -2.87 15.22 3.85
CA THR A 42 -1.50 14.69 3.81
C THR A 42 -0.46 15.80 3.97
N THR A 43 -0.71 16.99 3.40
CA THR A 43 0.16 18.16 3.59
C THR A 43 0.16 18.63 5.04
N ILE A 44 -1.00 18.67 5.71
CA ILE A 44 -1.09 19.05 7.13
C ILE A 44 -0.38 18.00 7.99
N ALA A 45 -0.61 16.70 7.75
CA ALA A 45 0.05 15.62 8.49
C ALA A 45 1.58 15.67 8.33
N SER A 46 2.08 15.94 7.12
CA SER A 46 3.51 16.05 6.85
C SER A 46 4.15 17.31 7.44
N LYS A 47 3.51 18.49 7.28
CA LYS A 47 4.08 19.77 7.75
C LYS A 47 3.86 20.04 9.23
N GLY A 48 2.74 19.56 9.75
CA GLY A 48 2.39 19.71 11.15
C GLY A 48 2.93 18.60 12.05
N GLU A 49 3.59 17.59 11.48
CA GLU A 49 3.94 16.33 12.14
C GLU A 49 2.70 15.53 12.55
N LEU A 50 2.69 14.24 12.21
CA LEU A 50 1.53 13.37 12.42
C LEU A 50 1.12 13.27 13.90
N GLN A 51 2.09 13.34 14.82
CA GLN A 51 1.88 13.36 16.26
C GLN A 51 1.06 14.55 16.79
N ASN A 52 1.03 15.67 16.05
CA ASN A 52 0.23 16.85 16.40
C ASN A 52 -1.20 16.77 15.83
N TRP A 53 -1.59 15.63 15.28
CA TRP A 53 -2.95 15.32 14.84
C TRP A 53 -3.36 13.89 15.26
N PRO A 54 -3.46 13.62 16.58
CA PRO A 54 -3.64 12.27 17.11
C PRO A 54 -4.95 11.59 16.66
N GLU A 55 -6.01 12.37 16.41
CA GLU A 55 -7.31 11.87 15.97
C GLU A 55 -7.36 11.50 14.48
N LEU A 56 -6.34 11.85 13.68
CA LEU A 56 -6.35 11.65 12.23
C LEU A 56 -6.43 10.18 11.84
N LEU A 57 -5.49 9.34 12.30
CA LEU A 57 -5.44 7.93 11.92
C LEU A 57 -6.66 7.15 12.41
N PRO A 58 -7.12 7.30 13.68
CA PRO A 58 -8.34 6.65 14.13
C PRO A 58 -9.57 7.07 13.31
N LYS A 59 -9.69 8.37 12.98
CA LYS A 59 -10.81 8.87 12.18
C LYS A 59 -10.78 8.32 10.77
N LEU A 60 -9.63 8.37 10.08
CA LEU A 60 -9.49 7.81 8.73
C LEU A 60 -9.79 6.30 8.72
N CYS A 61 -9.33 5.54 9.70
CA CYS A 61 -9.66 4.13 9.84
C CYS A 61 -11.17 3.90 9.99
N SER A 62 -11.85 4.71 10.82
CA SER A 62 -13.32 4.61 10.97
C SER A 62 -14.07 4.94 9.68
N LEU A 63 -13.55 5.85 8.86
CA LEU A 63 -14.16 6.24 7.59
C LEU A 63 -14.07 5.14 6.53
N LEU A 64 -13.15 4.17 6.68
CA LEU A 64 -13.08 2.99 5.82
C LEU A 64 -14.32 2.09 5.98
N ASP A 65 -14.98 2.14 7.14
CA ASP A 65 -16.21 1.38 7.42
C ASP A 65 -17.48 2.09 6.92
N SER A 66 -17.33 3.25 6.26
CA SER A 66 -18.46 3.98 5.68
C SER A 66 -19.13 3.19 4.55
N GLU A 67 -20.46 3.20 4.51
CA GLU A 67 -21.23 2.67 3.38
C GLU A 67 -21.08 3.53 2.11
N ASP A 68 -20.68 4.80 2.26
CA ASP A 68 -20.42 5.68 1.13
C ASP A 68 -19.05 5.36 0.49
N TYR A 69 -19.10 4.94 -0.77
CA TYR A 69 -17.94 4.58 -1.56
C TYR A 69 -16.90 5.72 -1.63
N ASN A 70 -17.34 6.96 -1.84
CA ASN A 70 -16.43 8.09 -2.02
C ASN A 70 -15.68 8.41 -0.72
N THR A 71 -16.34 8.28 0.43
CA THR A 71 -15.75 8.44 1.76
C THR A 71 -14.71 7.37 2.02
N CYS A 72 -15.02 6.10 1.78
CA CYS A 72 -14.08 4.99 1.94
C CYS A 72 -12.86 5.16 1.01
N GLU A 73 -13.11 5.49 -0.26
CA GLU A 73 -12.06 5.72 -1.27
C GLU A 73 -11.17 6.91 -0.92
N GLY A 74 -11.74 8.05 -0.53
CA GLY A 74 -10.99 9.23 -0.12
C GLY A 74 -10.14 8.99 1.14
N ALA A 75 -10.69 8.27 2.12
CA ALA A 75 -9.95 7.87 3.31
C ALA A 75 -8.78 6.94 2.99
N PHE A 76 -8.98 5.95 2.10
CA PHE A 76 -7.89 5.10 1.62
C PHE A 76 -6.81 5.88 0.88
N GLY A 77 -7.19 6.82 0.01
CA GLY A 77 -6.23 7.68 -0.70
C GLY A 77 -5.37 8.51 0.26
N ALA A 78 -5.96 9.07 1.31
CA ALA A 78 -5.22 9.78 2.35
C ALA A 78 -4.30 8.84 3.14
N LEU A 79 -4.79 7.67 3.55
CA LEU A 79 -4.02 6.67 4.30
C LEU A 79 -2.86 6.12 3.49
N GLN A 80 -3.03 5.84 2.20
CA GLN A 80 -1.94 5.40 1.33
C GLN A 80 -0.82 6.42 1.35
N LYS A 81 -1.15 7.70 1.16
CA LYS A 81 -0.12 8.73 1.10
C LYS A 81 0.57 8.95 2.45
N ILE A 82 -0.16 8.83 3.56
CA ILE A 82 0.43 8.85 4.90
C ILE A 82 1.36 7.65 5.09
N CYS A 83 0.99 6.45 4.64
CA CYS A 83 1.85 5.27 4.73
C CYS A 83 3.13 5.45 3.90
N GLU A 84 3.04 6.04 2.70
CA GLU A 84 4.20 6.32 1.85
C GLU A 84 5.16 7.36 2.47
N ASP A 85 4.61 8.47 2.97
CA ASP A 85 5.42 9.62 3.42
C ASP A 85 5.85 9.50 4.89
N SER A 86 5.25 8.59 5.66
CA SER A 86 5.38 8.52 7.13
C SER A 86 5.46 7.09 7.66
N ALA A 87 5.98 6.15 6.86
CA ALA A 87 6.14 4.75 7.27
C ALA A 87 6.92 4.58 8.59
N GLU A 88 8.03 5.31 8.75
CA GLU A 88 8.90 5.21 9.93
C GLU A 88 8.21 5.64 11.23
N ILE A 89 7.47 6.76 11.21
CA ILE A 89 6.75 7.23 12.40
C ILE A 89 5.57 6.31 12.75
N LEU A 90 4.92 5.70 11.74
CA LEU A 90 3.84 4.74 11.96
C LEU A 90 4.33 3.44 12.62
N ASP A 91 5.57 3.01 12.34
CA ASP A 91 6.20 1.85 12.98
C ASP A 91 6.84 2.17 14.33
N SER A 92 6.86 3.45 14.73
CA SER A 92 7.43 3.89 15.99
C SER A 92 6.43 3.82 17.16
N ASP A 93 6.96 3.84 18.38
CA ASP A 93 6.16 3.92 19.60
C ASP A 93 5.54 5.33 19.84
N ALA A 94 5.90 6.34 19.03
CA ALA A 94 5.46 7.72 19.23
C ALA A 94 3.94 7.92 19.04
N LEU A 95 3.29 7.03 18.28
CA LEU A 95 1.86 7.08 17.96
C LEU A 95 1.06 5.92 18.58
N ASP A 96 1.60 5.27 19.61
CA ASP A 96 0.97 4.09 20.25
C ASP A 96 0.75 2.91 19.28
N ARG A 97 1.75 2.66 18.42
CA ARG A 97 1.78 1.54 17.46
C ARG A 97 0.51 1.39 16.62
N PRO A 98 0.14 2.41 15.81
CA PRO A 98 -1.11 2.43 15.06
C PRO A 98 -1.23 1.29 14.04
N LEU A 99 -0.09 0.79 13.54
CA LEU A 99 -0.03 -0.30 12.57
C LEU A 99 -0.61 -1.63 13.07
N ASN A 100 -0.66 -1.84 14.39
CA ASN A 100 -1.30 -3.02 14.99
C ASN A 100 -2.80 -3.08 14.68
N ILE A 101 -3.44 -1.93 14.41
CA ILE A 101 -4.86 -1.85 14.05
C ILE A 101 -5.02 -1.70 12.54
N MET A 102 -4.18 -0.86 11.92
CA MET A 102 -4.30 -0.51 10.51
C MET A 102 -4.03 -1.70 9.59
N ILE A 103 -2.98 -2.50 9.83
CA ILE A 103 -2.60 -3.59 8.93
C ILE A 103 -3.69 -4.68 8.86
N PRO A 104 -4.19 -5.23 9.98
CA PRO A 104 -5.29 -6.20 9.93
C PRO A 104 -6.53 -5.64 9.22
N LYS A 105 -6.82 -4.35 9.40
CA LYS A 105 -7.93 -3.68 8.74
C LYS A 105 -7.73 -3.60 7.23
N PHE A 106 -6.55 -3.19 6.75
CA PHE A 106 -6.24 -3.14 5.31
C PHE A 106 -6.39 -4.51 4.65
N LEU A 107 -5.92 -5.58 5.28
CA LEU A 107 -6.03 -6.94 4.74
C LEU A 107 -7.49 -7.36 4.48
N GLN A 108 -8.46 -6.86 5.25
CA GLN A 108 -9.89 -7.14 5.02
C GLN A 108 -10.38 -6.56 3.68
N PHE A 109 -9.80 -5.43 3.24
CA PHE A 109 -10.18 -4.74 2.01
C PHE A 109 -9.55 -5.35 0.74
N PHE A 110 -8.69 -6.37 0.86
CA PHE A 110 -8.16 -7.10 -0.30
C PHE A 110 -9.29 -7.83 -1.04
N LYS A 111 -10.38 -8.18 -0.34
CA LYS A 111 -11.55 -8.85 -0.94
C LYS A 111 -12.67 -7.87 -1.32
N HIS A 112 -12.39 -6.56 -1.29
CA HIS A 112 -13.40 -5.55 -1.57
C HIS A 112 -13.85 -5.60 -3.04
N SER A 113 -15.12 -5.31 -3.31
CA SER A 113 -15.71 -5.37 -4.66
C SER A 113 -15.06 -4.38 -5.63
N SER A 114 -14.74 -3.17 -5.16
CA SER A 114 -14.06 -2.14 -5.96
C SER A 114 -12.56 -2.42 -6.13
N PRO A 115 -12.05 -2.53 -7.38
CA PRO A 115 -10.63 -2.74 -7.65
C PRO A 115 -9.75 -1.61 -7.12
N LYS A 116 -10.25 -0.35 -7.17
CA LYS A 116 -9.52 0.81 -6.64
C LYS A 116 -9.21 0.70 -5.14
N ILE A 117 -10.16 0.16 -4.36
CA ILE A 117 -9.99 -0.02 -2.91
C ILE A 117 -9.03 -1.17 -2.63
N ARG A 118 -9.12 -2.27 -3.41
CA ARG A 118 -8.14 -3.37 -3.33
C ARG A 118 -6.73 -2.86 -3.60
N SER A 119 -6.56 -2.05 -4.63
CA SER A 119 -5.27 -1.43 -4.97
C SER A 119 -4.72 -0.57 -3.80
N HIS A 120 -5.54 0.34 -3.25
CA HIS A 120 -5.12 1.14 -2.09
C HIS A 120 -4.74 0.27 -0.89
N ALA A 121 -5.50 -0.79 -0.60
CA ALA A 121 -5.22 -1.68 0.52
C ALA A 121 -3.86 -2.39 0.35
N VAL A 122 -3.57 -2.94 -0.84
CA VAL A 122 -2.27 -3.58 -1.12
C VAL A 122 -1.14 -2.54 -1.06
N ALA A 123 -1.34 -1.36 -1.67
CA ALA A 123 -0.35 -0.28 -1.70
C ALA A 123 0.01 0.24 -0.29
N CYS A 124 -0.96 0.33 0.63
CA CYS A 124 -0.73 0.66 2.03
C CYS A 124 0.15 -0.39 2.71
N VAL A 125 -0.20 -1.68 2.59
CA VAL A 125 0.56 -2.78 3.24
C VAL A 125 1.98 -2.88 2.67
N ASN A 126 2.15 -2.63 1.38
CA ASN A 126 3.43 -2.66 0.69
C ASN A 126 4.49 -1.75 1.32
N GLN A 127 4.10 -0.63 1.93
CA GLN A 127 5.04 0.29 2.57
C GLN A 127 5.79 -0.32 3.77
N PHE A 128 5.27 -1.42 4.34
CA PHE A 128 5.76 -2.00 5.58
C PHE A 128 6.43 -3.37 5.40
N ILE A 129 6.65 -3.81 4.16
CA ILE A 129 7.27 -5.12 3.88
C ILE A 129 8.77 -5.08 4.18
N ILE A 130 9.51 -4.15 3.55
CA ILE A 130 10.97 -4.06 3.64
C ILE A 130 11.43 -3.74 5.07
N SER A 131 10.69 -2.89 5.79
CA SER A 131 10.93 -2.55 7.20
C SER A 131 10.72 -3.73 8.15
N ARG A 132 10.11 -4.83 7.68
CA ARG A 132 9.75 -6.00 8.49
C ARG A 132 8.92 -5.62 9.72
N THR A 133 8.03 -4.65 9.56
CA THR A 133 7.19 -4.13 10.64
C THR A 133 6.48 -5.26 11.37
N GLN A 134 6.56 -5.23 12.71
CA GLN A 134 6.10 -6.33 13.56
C GLN A 134 4.62 -6.69 13.32
N ALA A 135 3.76 -5.68 13.16
CA ALA A 135 2.35 -5.88 12.88
C ALA A 135 2.13 -6.69 11.59
N LEU A 136 2.88 -6.40 10.52
CA LEU A 136 2.79 -7.17 9.28
C LEU A 136 3.36 -8.58 9.45
N MET A 137 4.50 -8.72 10.14
CA MET A 137 5.15 -10.01 10.32
C MET A 137 4.28 -11.02 11.08
N LEU A 138 3.44 -10.54 12.01
CA LEU A 138 2.46 -11.36 12.73
C LEU A 138 1.30 -11.83 11.83
N HIS A 139 0.99 -11.09 10.77
CA HIS A 139 -0.09 -11.37 9.83
C HIS A 139 0.43 -11.83 8.44
N ILE A 140 1.70 -12.21 8.34
CA ILE A 140 2.37 -12.46 7.06
C ILE A 140 1.70 -13.56 6.23
N ASP A 141 1.21 -14.62 6.87
CA ASP A 141 0.58 -15.74 6.16
C ASP A 141 -0.76 -15.31 5.55
N GLY A 142 -1.57 -14.56 6.30
CA GLY A 142 -2.81 -13.99 5.81
C GLY A 142 -2.57 -12.97 4.70
N PHE A 143 -1.49 -12.20 4.76
CA PHE A 143 -1.10 -11.30 3.67
C PHE A 143 -0.78 -12.07 2.39
N ILE A 144 0.06 -13.10 2.46
CA ILE A 144 0.45 -13.93 1.30
C ILE A 144 -0.78 -14.63 0.70
N GLU A 145 -1.66 -15.21 1.53
CA GLU A 145 -2.90 -15.83 1.06
C GLU A 145 -3.77 -14.84 0.27
N ASN A 146 -3.95 -13.61 0.79
CA ASN A 146 -4.71 -12.59 0.10
C ASN A 146 -4.03 -12.09 -1.20
N LEU A 147 -2.70 -12.02 -1.25
CA LEU A 147 -1.98 -11.71 -2.50
C LEU A 147 -2.24 -12.76 -3.58
N PHE A 148 -2.21 -14.04 -3.23
CA PHE A 148 -2.50 -15.11 -4.20
C PHE A 148 -3.96 -15.09 -4.66
N ALA A 149 -4.90 -14.74 -3.77
CA ALA A 149 -6.28 -14.51 -4.17
C ALA A 149 -6.44 -13.35 -5.18
N LEU A 150 -5.52 -12.37 -5.17
CA LEU A 150 -5.49 -11.23 -6.09
C LEU A 150 -4.64 -11.45 -7.35
N ALA A 151 -3.93 -12.56 -7.48
CA ALA A 151 -3.08 -12.83 -8.65
C ALA A 151 -3.88 -12.84 -9.97
N GLY A 152 -5.16 -13.20 -9.91
CA GLY A 152 -6.07 -13.22 -11.06
C GLY A 152 -6.80 -11.91 -11.33
N ASP A 153 -6.51 -10.81 -10.62
CA ASP A 153 -7.27 -9.56 -10.76
C ASP A 153 -7.13 -8.95 -12.17
N GLU A 154 -8.25 -8.52 -12.75
CA GLU A 154 -8.30 -7.91 -14.07
C GLU A 154 -7.84 -6.44 -14.07
N GLU A 155 -7.84 -5.77 -12.91
CA GLU A 155 -7.35 -4.40 -12.79
C GLU A 155 -5.81 -4.36 -12.79
N SER A 156 -5.23 -3.58 -13.71
CA SER A 156 -3.76 -3.51 -13.84
C SER A 156 -3.10 -2.92 -12.60
N GLU A 157 -3.72 -1.92 -11.98
CA GLU A 157 -3.19 -1.31 -10.76
C GLU A 157 -3.14 -2.29 -9.56
N VAL A 158 -4.08 -3.23 -9.48
CA VAL A 158 -4.04 -4.30 -8.47
C VAL A 158 -2.90 -5.27 -8.79
N ARG A 159 -2.81 -5.75 -10.04
CA ARG A 159 -1.72 -6.65 -10.47
C ARG A 159 -0.34 -6.03 -10.23
N LYS A 160 -0.17 -4.75 -10.55
CA LYS A 160 1.04 -3.97 -10.32
C LYS A 160 1.46 -4.02 -8.84
N ASN A 161 0.52 -3.71 -7.93
CA ASN A 161 0.78 -3.74 -6.50
C ASN A 161 1.05 -5.15 -5.96
N VAL A 162 0.42 -6.19 -6.52
CA VAL A 162 0.70 -7.60 -6.18
C VAL A 162 2.09 -8.02 -6.63
N CYS A 163 2.51 -7.66 -7.86
CA CYS A 163 3.87 -7.91 -8.34
C CYS A 163 4.89 -7.26 -7.40
N ARG A 164 4.73 -5.96 -7.13
CA ARG A 164 5.60 -5.22 -6.21
C ARG A 164 5.66 -5.86 -4.81
N ALA A 165 4.52 -6.29 -4.28
CA ALA A 165 4.46 -6.98 -2.98
C ALA A 165 5.31 -8.25 -2.95
N LEU A 166 5.20 -9.09 -3.99
CA LEU A 166 5.94 -10.33 -4.11
C LEU A 166 7.46 -10.10 -4.29
N VAL A 167 7.86 -9.05 -5.03
CA VAL A 167 9.27 -8.65 -5.15
C VAL A 167 9.83 -8.28 -3.77
N MET A 168 9.13 -7.42 -3.02
CA MET A 168 9.57 -7.03 -1.68
C MET A 168 9.60 -8.22 -0.71
N LEU A 169 8.61 -9.11 -0.77
CA LEU A 169 8.59 -10.34 0.03
C LEU A 169 9.74 -11.28 -0.31
N LEU A 170 10.19 -11.32 -1.56
CA LEU A 170 11.33 -12.13 -1.98
C LEU A 170 12.60 -11.71 -1.25
N GLU A 171 12.77 -10.41 -1.04
CA GLU A 171 13.94 -9.84 -0.35
C GLU A 171 13.94 -10.13 1.15
N VAL A 172 12.79 -10.01 1.82
CA VAL A 172 12.73 -10.08 3.28
C VAL A 172 12.17 -11.37 3.87
N ARG A 173 11.34 -12.11 3.13
CA ARG A 173 10.58 -13.29 3.60
C ARG A 173 10.56 -14.42 2.59
N MET A 174 11.70 -14.67 1.95
CA MET A 174 11.92 -15.84 1.07
C MET A 174 11.45 -17.14 1.72
N ASP A 175 11.67 -17.32 3.03
CA ASP A 175 11.26 -18.50 3.81
C ASP A 175 9.77 -18.86 3.62
N ARG A 176 8.90 -17.85 3.51
CA ARG A 176 7.45 -18.04 3.32
C ARG A 176 7.06 -18.21 1.86
N LEU A 177 7.86 -17.71 0.92
CA LEU A 177 7.57 -17.84 -0.51
C LEU A 177 8.04 -19.17 -1.08
N LEU A 178 9.09 -19.80 -0.51
CA LEU A 178 9.67 -21.04 -1.01
C LEU A 178 8.64 -22.16 -1.28
N PRO A 179 7.65 -22.44 -0.41
CA PRO A 179 6.65 -23.48 -0.68
C PRO A 179 5.79 -23.22 -1.93
N HIS A 180 5.70 -21.97 -2.37
CA HIS A 180 4.87 -21.52 -3.49
C HIS A 180 5.69 -21.02 -4.67
N MET A 181 7.03 -21.15 -4.61
CA MET A 181 7.94 -20.48 -5.53
C MET A 181 7.71 -20.86 -7.00
N ILE A 182 7.34 -22.11 -7.29
CA ILE A 182 7.02 -22.55 -8.65
C ILE A 182 5.85 -21.73 -9.22
N SER A 183 4.75 -21.62 -8.46
CA SER A 183 3.57 -20.84 -8.87
C SER A 183 3.88 -19.35 -8.95
N ILE A 184 4.72 -18.81 -8.06
CA ILE A 184 5.15 -17.40 -8.11
C ILE A 184 5.96 -17.13 -9.39
N VAL A 185 6.90 -18.02 -9.74
CA VAL A 185 7.71 -17.89 -10.97
C VAL A 185 6.83 -17.97 -12.22
N GLU A 186 5.87 -18.90 -12.27
CA GLU A 186 4.92 -18.98 -13.38
C GLU A 186 4.06 -17.72 -13.50
N TYR A 187 3.56 -17.21 -12.37
CA TYR A 187 2.81 -15.96 -12.30
C TYR A 187 3.65 -14.77 -12.79
N MET A 188 4.86 -14.60 -12.26
CA MET A 188 5.76 -13.50 -12.64
C MET A 188 6.13 -13.57 -14.11
N LEU A 189 6.39 -14.76 -14.65
CA LEU A 189 6.72 -14.94 -16.07
C LEU A 189 5.57 -14.51 -16.98
N GLN A 190 4.33 -14.79 -16.58
CA GLN A 190 3.15 -14.30 -17.29
C GLN A 190 3.01 -12.79 -17.17
N ARG A 191 3.25 -12.23 -15.98
CA ARG A 191 3.13 -10.78 -15.72
C ARG A 191 4.24 -9.95 -16.36
N THR A 192 5.45 -10.48 -16.55
CA THR A 192 6.51 -9.79 -17.33
C THR A 192 6.10 -9.58 -18.79
N GLN A 193 5.12 -10.33 -19.28
CA GLN A 193 4.54 -10.19 -20.63
C GLN A 193 3.15 -9.51 -20.62
N ASP A 194 2.79 -8.83 -19.53
CA ASP A 194 1.51 -8.12 -19.44
C ASP A 194 1.43 -6.99 -20.48
N GLN A 195 0.22 -6.66 -20.92
CA GLN A 195 0.02 -5.58 -21.91
C GLN A 195 0.21 -4.20 -21.29
N ASP A 196 -0.01 -4.08 -19.97
CA ASP A 196 0.31 -2.87 -19.23
C ASP A 196 1.80 -2.85 -18.89
N GLU A 197 2.53 -1.92 -19.50
CA GLU A 197 3.98 -1.76 -19.32
C GLU A 197 4.38 -1.57 -17.84
N ASN A 198 3.53 -0.96 -17.02
CA ASN A 198 3.83 -0.78 -15.59
C ASN A 198 3.74 -2.10 -14.82
N VAL A 199 2.79 -2.97 -15.19
CA VAL A 199 2.68 -4.31 -14.60
C VAL A 199 3.87 -5.17 -15.04
N ALA A 200 4.23 -5.10 -16.32
CA ALA A 200 5.39 -5.82 -16.86
C ALA A 200 6.69 -5.38 -16.19
N LEU A 201 6.87 -4.07 -15.97
CA LEU A 201 8.03 -3.51 -15.28
C LEU A 201 8.15 -4.02 -13.83
N GLU A 202 7.09 -3.90 -13.03
CA GLU A 202 7.11 -4.38 -11.64
C GLU A 202 7.31 -5.90 -11.55
N ALA A 203 6.78 -6.66 -12.51
CA ALA A 203 7.04 -8.09 -12.60
C ALA A 203 8.48 -8.40 -13.01
N CYS A 204 9.12 -7.54 -13.81
CA CYS A 204 10.50 -7.72 -14.25
C CYS A 204 11.50 -7.58 -13.10
N GLU A 205 11.25 -6.66 -12.17
CA GLU A 205 12.06 -6.47 -10.95
C GLU A 205 12.21 -7.76 -10.14
N PHE A 206 11.22 -8.67 -10.19
CA PHE A 206 11.30 -9.98 -9.55
C PHE A 206 12.53 -10.78 -9.99
N TRP A 207 12.88 -10.73 -11.27
CA TRP A 207 14.03 -11.49 -11.79
C TRP A 207 15.35 -10.91 -11.33
N LEU A 208 15.44 -9.58 -11.21
CA LEU A 208 16.61 -8.90 -10.68
C LEU A 208 16.81 -9.28 -9.21
N THR A 209 15.77 -9.16 -8.38
CA THR A 209 15.84 -9.53 -6.97
C THR A 209 16.11 -11.03 -6.78
N LEU A 210 15.51 -11.91 -7.60
CA LEU A 210 15.75 -13.35 -7.51
C LEU A 210 17.19 -13.71 -7.90
N ALA A 211 17.79 -13.02 -8.88
CA ALA A 211 19.15 -13.29 -9.34
C ALA A 211 20.21 -13.09 -8.24
N GLU A 212 19.93 -12.20 -7.28
CA GLU A 212 20.80 -11.96 -6.12
C GLU A 212 20.68 -13.06 -5.05
N GLN A 213 19.66 -13.92 -5.13
CA GLN A 213 19.40 -14.96 -4.14
C GLN A 213 20.23 -16.22 -4.44
N PRO A 214 20.88 -16.85 -3.43
CA PRO A 214 21.66 -18.06 -3.63
C PRO A 214 20.89 -19.23 -4.28
N ILE A 215 19.58 -19.30 -4.04
CA ILE A 215 18.69 -20.35 -4.54
C ILE A 215 18.23 -20.14 -6.00
N CYS A 216 18.61 -19.01 -6.63
CA CYS A 216 18.16 -18.64 -7.97
C CYS A 216 18.26 -19.78 -8.99
N LYS A 217 19.41 -20.46 -9.03
CA LYS A 217 19.67 -21.56 -9.98
C LYS A 217 18.69 -22.72 -9.79
N ASP A 218 18.40 -23.09 -8.55
CA ASP A 218 17.52 -24.21 -8.24
C ASP A 218 16.06 -23.88 -8.58
N VAL A 219 15.65 -22.63 -8.34
CA VAL A 219 14.31 -22.13 -8.63
C VAL A 219 14.07 -21.98 -10.15
N LEU A 220 15.05 -21.42 -10.87
CA LEU A 220 14.88 -21.08 -12.30
C LEU A 220 15.24 -22.21 -13.27
N TYR A 221 15.88 -23.30 -12.81
CA TYR A 221 16.34 -24.39 -13.70
C TYR A 221 15.26 -24.88 -14.69
N ARG A 222 13.99 -24.96 -14.25
CA ARG A 222 12.87 -25.42 -15.09
C ARG A 222 12.23 -24.34 -15.97
N HIS A 223 12.51 -23.07 -15.70
CA HIS A 223 11.86 -21.92 -16.35
C HIS A 223 12.81 -21.11 -17.23
N LEU A 224 14.12 -21.33 -17.14
CA LEU A 224 15.14 -20.54 -17.83
C LEU A 224 14.94 -20.48 -19.35
N THR A 225 14.56 -21.58 -19.98
CA THR A 225 14.32 -21.62 -21.45
C THR A 225 13.12 -20.78 -21.88
N LYS A 226 12.16 -20.53 -20.99
CA LYS A 226 11.01 -19.66 -21.24
C LYS A 226 11.27 -18.22 -20.80
N LEU A 227 12.11 -18.01 -19.78
CA LEU A 227 12.42 -16.69 -19.25
C LEU A 227 13.37 -15.91 -20.15
N ILE A 228 14.43 -16.54 -20.67
CA ILE A 228 15.45 -15.86 -21.48
C ILE A 228 14.89 -15.15 -22.73
N PRO A 229 13.90 -15.69 -23.46
CA PRO A 229 13.30 -14.97 -24.59
C PRO A 229 12.37 -13.81 -24.20
N VAL A 230 11.97 -13.73 -22.92
CA VAL A 230 11.02 -12.73 -22.40
C VAL A 230 11.76 -11.52 -21.82
N LEU A 231 12.96 -11.73 -21.27
CA LEU A 231 13.90 -10.70 -20.81
C LEU A 231 14.64 -10.04 -21.98
#